data_AF-A0A819HQV0-F1
#
_entry.id   AF-A0A819HQV0-F1
#
_cell.length_a   1.000
_cell.length_b   1.000
_cell.length_c   1.000
_cell.angle_alpha   90.00
_cell.angle_beta   90.00
_cell.angle_gamma   90.00
#
_symmetry.space_group_name_H-M   'P 1'
#
loop_
_entity.id
_entity.type
_entity.pdbx_description
1 polymer ?
#
loop_
_entity_poly.entity_id
_entity_poly.type
_entity_poly.pdbx_seq_one_letter_code
_entity_poly.pdbx_strand_id
1 'polypeptide(L)'
;MKLFLAILSFSTTYTNTSTTTFSSTKQILDIQDRYIELTWKYLLYKYNSNQAVKYFSNLIRCVLAVHDALAKADEVQWFTEEIDFLVEQTKQTLTFDG
;
A
#
# COMPACT_ATOMS: atom_id res chain seq x y z
N MET A 1 -10.68 -12.53 -7.29
CA MET A 1 -10.19 -12.36 -5.90
C MET A 1 -8.69 -12.60 -5.78
N LYS A 2 -8.16 -13.80 -6.05
CA LYS A 2 -6.73 -14.11 -5.86
C LYS A 2 -5.75 -13.16 -6.60
N LEU A 3 -6.03 -12.81 -7.86
CA LEU A 3 -5.18 -11.89 -8.64
C LEU A 3 -5.15 -10.46 -8.07
N PHE A 4 -6.28 -9.97 -7.58
CA PHE A 4 -6.37 -8.65 -6.99
C PHE A 4 -5.59 -8.55 -5.68
N LEU A 5 -5.69 -9.58 -4.83
CA LEU A 5 -4.92 -9.66 -3.59
C LEU A 5 -3.40 -9.72 -3.86
N ALA A 6 -2.99 -10.44 -4.91
CA ALA A 6 -1.58 -10.46 -5.33
C ALA A 6 -1.09 -9.07 -5.77
N ILE A 7 -1.88 -8.34 -6.58
CA ILE A 7 -1.54 -6.97 -6.97
C ILE A 7 -1.40 -6.08 -5.73
N LEU A 8 -2.36 -6.15 -4.80
CA LEU A 8 -2.30 -5.38 -3.55
C LEU A 8 -1.07 -5.72 -2.71
N SER A 9 -0.76 -7.00 -2.50
CA SER A 9 0.36 -7.41 -1.64
C SER A 9 1.71 -6.92 -2.16
N PHE A 10 1.93 -6.93 -3.49
CA PHE A 10 3.17 -6.41 -4.06
C PHE A 10 3.23 -4.88 -4.09
N SER A 11 2.08 -4.21 -4.09
CA SER A 11 2.04 -2.74 -4.02
C SER A 11 2.34 -2.22 -2.61
N THR A 12 1.82 -2.87 -1.56
CA THR A 12 2.06 -2.47 -0.16
C THR A 12 3.44 -2.88 0.36
N THR A 13 4.10 -3.84 -0.30
CA THR A 13 5.48 -4.22 0.05
C THR A 13 6.46 -3.09 -0.30
N TYR A 14 6.15 -2.27 -1.31
CA TYR A 14 6.97 -1.13 -1.70
C TYR A 14 7.03 -0.04 -0.61
N THR A 15 5.93 0.21 0.09
CA THR A 15 5.83 1.28 1.10
C THR A 15 6.54 0.96 2.41
N ASN A 16 6.59 -0.31 2.83
CA ASN A 16 7.18 -0.70 4.13
C ASN A 16 8.69 -0.96 4.11
N THR A 17 9.32 -0.92 2.94
CA THR A 17 10.73 -1.26 2.82
C THR A 17 11.58 -0.02 2.57
N SER A 18 11.74 0.81 3.60
CA SER A 18 12.69 1.93 3.62
C SER A 18 14.17 1.49 3.50
N THR A 19 14.46 0.19 3.41
CA THR A 19 15.82 -0.39 3.38
C THR A 19 16.07 -1.42 2.28
N THR A 20 15.11 -1.69 1.39
CA THR A 20 15.32 -2.68 0.31
C THR A 20 16.13 -2.10 -0.85
N THR A 21 17.12 -2.86 -1.31
CA THR A 21 17.98 -2.46 -2.44
C THR A 21 17.17 -2.33 -3.73
N PHE A 22 17.54 -1.37 -4.59
CA PHE A 22 16.90 -1.08 -5.89
C PHE A 22 16.63 -2.33 -6.76
N SER A 23 17.49 -3.35 -6.67
CA SER A 23 17.32 -4.64 -7.35
C SER A 23 16.06 -5.41 -6.91
N SER A 24 15.75 -5.40 -5.61
CA SER A 24 14.57 -6.06 -5.06
C SER A 24 13.28 -5.31 -5.38
N THR A 25 13.32 -3.98 -5.41
CA THR A 25 12.22 -3.13 -5.86
C THR A 25 11.82 -3.45 -7.31
N LYS A 26 12.82 -3.54 -8.20
CA LYS A 26 12.57 -3.87 -9.61
C LYS A 26 11.88 -5.24 -9.76
N GLN A 27 12.34 -6.25 -9.03
CA GLN A 27 11.73 -7.58 -9.07
C GLN A 27 10.28 -7.58 -8.57
N ILE A 28 9.99 -6.82 -7.52
CA ILE A 28 8.63 -6.66 -6.98
C ILE A 28 7.71 -6.03 -8.02
N LEU A 29 8.17 -4.96 -8.69
CA LEU A 29 7.41 -4.30 -9.77
C LEU A 29 7.19 -5.23 -10.95
N ASP A 30 8.22 -5.97 -11.39
CA ASP A 30 8.10 -6.93 -12.50
C ASP A 30 7.07 -8.04 -12.19
N ILE A 31 6.99 -8.49 -10.93
CA ILE A 31 5.97 -9.47 -10.51
C ILE A 31 4.58 -8.84 -10.51
N GLN A 32 4.44 -7.62 -10.00
CA GLN A 32 3.18 -6.89 -9.99
C GLN A 32 2.64 -6.68 -11.41
N ASP A 33 3.49 -6.25 -12.34
CA ASP A 33 3.13 -6.03 -13.74
C ASP A 33 2.62 -7.30 -14.41
N ARG A 34 3.25 -8.45 -14.14
CA ARG A 34 2.76 -9.76 -14.62
C ARG A 34 1.37 -10.07 -14.11
N TYR A 35 1.06 -9.79 -12.84
CA TYR A 35 -0.27 -10.01 -12.30
C TYR A 35 -1.30 -9.03 -12.87
N ILE A 36 -0.92 -7.78 -13.15
CA ILE A 36 -1.77 -6.79 -13.82
C ILE A 36 -2.08 -7.27 -15.25
N GLU A 37 -1.07 -7.72 -16.00
CA GLU A 37 -1.23 -8.21 -17.36
C GLU A 37 -2.13 -9.46 -17.41
N LEU A 38 -1.92 -10.41 -16.51
CA LEU A 38 -2.78 -11.60 -16.38
C LEU A 38 -4.23 -11.22 -16.05
N THR A 39 -4.42 -10.24 -15.18
CA THR A 39 -5.76 -9.74 -14.82
C THR A 39 -6.43 -9.10 -16.02
N TRP A 40 -5.71 -8.28 -16.79
CA TRP A 40 -6.22 -7.66 -18.01
C TRP A 40 -6.63 -8.70 -19.05
N LYS A 41 -5.76 -9.68 -19.35
CA LYS A 41 -6.06 -10.77 -20.29
C LYS A 41 -7.26 -11.60 -19.84
N TYR A 42 -7.36 -11.90 -18.55
CA TYR A 42 -8.51 -12.62 -17.99
C TYR A 42 -9.82 -11.86 -18.18
N LEU A 43 -9.82 -10.54 -17.94
CA LEU A 43 -11.02 -9.72 -18.12
C LEU A 43 -11.44 -9.65 -19.59
N LEU A 44 -10.49 -9.50 -20.52
CA LEU A 44 -10.77 -9.54 -21.96
C LEU A 44 -11.27 -10.91 -22.43
N TYR A 45 -10.76 -12.00 -21.87
CA TYR A 45 -11.24 -13.35 -22.19
C TYR A 45 -12.66 -13.60 -21.70
N LYS A 46 -13.01 -13.08 -20.51
CA LYS A 46 -14.28 -13.38 -19.84
C LYS A 46 -15.41 -12.42 -20.19
N TYR A 47 -15.10 -11.17 -20.55
CA TYR A 47 -16.09 -10.11 -20.74
C TYR A 47 -15.91 -9.43 -22.09
N ASN A 48 -16.94 -8.73 -22.57
CA ASN A 48 -16.78 -7.85 -23.73
C ASN A 48 -15.86 -6.67 -23.39
N SER A 49 -15.29 -6.03 -24.42
CA SER A 49 -14.27 -4.98 -24.25
C SER A 49 -14.73 -3.85 -23.32
N ASN A 50 -15.98 -3.38 -23.45
CA ASN A 50 -16.51 -2.30 -22.61
C ASN A 50 -16.58 -2.70 -21.12
N GLN A 51 -17.05 -3.91 -20.84
CA GLN A 51 -17.12 -4.43 -19.48
C GLN A 51 -15.72 -4.70 -18.91
N ALA A 52 -14.81 -5.26 -19.70
CA ALA A 52 -13.44 -5.51 -19.30
C ALA A 52 -12.73 -4.21 -18.90
N VAL A 53 -12.84 -3.15 -19.71
CA VAL A 53 -12.32 -1.81 -19.38
C VAL A 53 -12.94 -1.30 -18.09
N LYS A 54 -14.27 -1.34 -17.94
CA LYS A 54 -14.96 -0.88 -16.73
C LYS A 54 -14.47 -1.60 -15.47
N TYR A 55 -14.36 -2.92 -15.51
CA TYR A 55 -13.90 -3.71 -14.36
C TYR A 55 -12.43 -3.45 -14.05
N PHE A 56 -11.57 -3.35 -15.07
CA PHE A 56 -10.17 -3.05 -14.88
C PHE A 56 -9.97 -1.66 -14.28
N SER A 57 -10.66 -0.62 -14.79
CA SER A 57 -10.61 0.73 -14.23
C SER A 57 -11.08 0.78 -12.78
N ASN A 58 -12.15 0.07 -12.44
CA ASN A 58 -12.62 -0.02 -11.06
C ASN A 58 -11.59 -0.71 -10.15
N LEU A 59 -10.91 -1.73 -10.65
CA LEU A 59 -9.84 -2.41 -9.92
C LEU A 59 -8.68 -1.47 -9.63
N ILE A 60 -8.21 -0.71 -10.62
CA ILE A 60 -7.15 0.29 -10.43
C ILE A 60 -7.57 1.37 -9.43
N ARG A 61 -8.79 1.89 -9.52
CA ARG A 61 -9.31 2.86 -8.53
C ARG A 61 -9.31 2.29 -7.12
N CYS A 62 -9.67 1.01 -6.96
CA CYS A 62 -9.65 0.35 -5.67
C CYS A 62 -8.22 0.24 -5.11
N VAL A 63 -7.24 -0.14 -5.93
CA VAL A 63 -5.83 -0.19 -5.52
C VAL A 63 -5.34 1.18 -5.06
N LEU A 64 -5.64 2.25 -5.81
CA LEU A 64 -5.24 3.61 -5.45
C LEU A 64 -5.90 4.09 -4.14
N ALA A 65 -7.18 3.80 -3.95
CA ALA A 65 -7.89 4.15 -2.71
C ALA A 65 -7.29 3.44 -1.48
N VAL A 66 -6.89 2.17 -1.63
CA VAL A 66 -6.20 1.44 -0.56
C VAL A 66 -4.84 2.06 -0.24
N HIS A 67 -4.06 2.49 -1.24
CA HIS A 67 -2.79 3.18 -0.99
C HIS A 67 -2.98 4.52 -0.27
N ASP A 68 -3.95 5.33 -0.71
CA ASP A 68 -4.25 6.61 -0.04
C ASP A 68 -4.69 6.39 1.41
N ALA A 69 -5.52 5.39 1.67
CA ALA A 69 -5.93 5.03 3.03
C ALA A 69 -4.76 4.57 3.90
N LEU A 70 -3.84 3.77 3.35
CA LEU A 70 -2.64 3.32 4.04
C LEU A 70 -1.69 4.47 4.36
N ALA A 71 -1.45 5.37 3.40
CA ALA A 71 -0.60 6.53 3.60
C ALA A 71 -1.13 7.45 4.72
N LYS A 72 -2.45 7.67 4.74
CA LYS A 72 -3.10 8.44 5.82
C LYS A 72 -3.02 7.72 7.18
N ALA A 73 -3.15 6.40 7.19
CA ALA A 73 -3.03 5.62 8.42
C ALA A 73 -1.61 5.70 9.00
N ASP A 74 -0.60 5.63 8.14
CA ASP A 74 0.82 5.77 8.52
C ASP A 74 1.11 7.17 9.10
N GLU A 75 0.58 8.23 8.46
CA GLU A 75 0.69 9.59 8.96
C GLU A 75 0.06 9.76 10.36
N VAL A 76 -1.15 9.22 10.57
CA VAL A 76 -1.84 9.27 11.86
C VAL A 76 -1.10 8.48 12.94
N GLN A 77 -0.53 7.33 12.57
CA GLN A 77 0.28 6.53 13.49
C GLN A 77 1.52 7.31 13.93
N TRP A 78 2.24 7.93 12.99
CA TRP A 78 3.40 8.75 13.29
C TRP A 78 3.08 9.90 14.25
N PHE A 79 1.96 10.60 14.04
CA PHE A 79 1.51 11.65 14.95
C PHE A 79 1.20 11.13 16.36
N THR A 80 0.63 9.92 16.47
CA THR A 80 0.30 9.33 17.78
C THR A 80 1.57 8.96 18.54
N GLU A 81 2.55 8.36 17.85
CA GLU A 81 3.85 7.99 18.43
C GLU A 81 4.63 9.22 18.93
N GLU A 82 4.61 10.33 18.18
CA GLU A 82 5.25 11.59 18.57
C GLU A 82 4.59 12.20 19.82
N ILE A 83 3.25 12.18 19.89
CA ILE A 83 2.53 12.67 21.07
C ILE A 83 2.86 11.82 22.30
N ASP A 84 2.85 10.49 22.17
CA ASP A 84 3.18 9.58 23.27
C ASP A 84 4.61 9.80 23.76
N PHE A 85 5.56 10.02 22.84
CA PHE A 85 6.94 10.35 23.18
C PHE A 85 7.05 11.67 23.95
N LEU A 86 6.39 12.74 23.49
CA LEU A 86 6.40 14.05 24.15
C LEU A 86 5.75 13.99 25.54
N VAL A 87 4.66 13.24 25.69
CA VAL A 87 4.00 13.00 26.98
C VAL A 87 4.96 12.31 27.94
N GLU A 88 5.67 11.28 27.48
CA GLU A 88 6.61 10.52 28.31
C GLU A 88 7.83 11.36 28.72
N GLN A 89 8.39 12.15 27.80
CA GLN A 89 9.46 13.11 28.13
C GLN A 89 9.00 14.12 29.19
N THR A 90 7.80 14.69 29.03
CA THR A 90 7.26 15.70 29.95
C THR A 90 7.04 15.10 31.35
N LYS A 91 6.53 13.87 31.44
CA LYS A 91 6.40 13.16 32.71
C LYS A 91 7.74 12.98 33.40
N GLN A 92 8.77 12.58 32.66
CA GLN A 92 10.11 12.40 33.21
C GLN A 92 10.68 13.73 33.71
N THR A 93 10.54 14.83 32.96
CA THR A 93 11.01 16.14 33.42
C THR A 93 10.31 16.59 34.71
N LEU A 94 9.00 16.38 34.82
CA LEU A 94 8.22 16.77 36.00
C LEU A 94 8.52 15.92 37.25
N THR A 95 8.98 14.68 37.11
CA THR A 95 9.38 13.83 38.25
C THR A 95 10.81 14.07 38.74
N PHE A 96 11.66 14.75 37.96
CA PHE A 96 13.02 15.12 38.39
C PHE A 96 13.10 16.50 39.08
N ASP A 97 12.07 17.35 38.94
CA ASP A 97 11.97 18.69 39.55
C ASP A 97 11.13 18.75 40.86
N GLY A 98 10.79 17.59 41.44
CA GLY A 98 10.06 17.47 42.73
C GLY A 98 10.85 16.68 43.76
#